data_AF-A0A3S0HAW8-F1
#
_entry.id   AF-A0A3S0HAW8-F1
#
_cell.length_a   1.000
_cell.length_b   1.000
_cell.length_c   1.000
_cell.angle_alpha   90.00
_cell.angle_beta   90.00
_cell.angle_gamma   90.00
#
_symmetry.space_group_name_H-M   'P 1'
#
loop_
_entity.id
_entity.type
_entity.pdbx_description
1 polymer ?
#
loop_
_entity_poly.entity_id
_entity_poly.type
_entity_poly.pdbx_seq_one_letter_code
_entity_poly.pdbx_strand_id
1 'polypeptide(L)'
;MMPLTSLRLAFRKSVNDRRLRGLARALDGIQPEIEKESQQLRQARKRVMDCAAFSLEAMENGEESESMSAKLDVLARDLATNRARLLLLEQQSLFLAKIRAGLQRLLQSHRA
;
A
#
# COMPACT_ATOMS: atom_id res chain seq x y z
N MET A 1 -23.16 6.05 48.22
CA MET A 1 -21.76 5.67 47.94
C MET A 1 -21.70 4.97 46.60
N MET A 2 -20.95 5.50 45.63
CA MET A 2 -20.67 4.81 44.36
C MET A 2 -19.53 3.80 44.58
N PRO A 3 -19.66 2.54 44.15
CA PRO A 3 -18.63 1.53 44.39
C PRO A 3 -17.40 1.79 43.50
N LEU A 4 -16.21 1.67 44.07
CA LEU A 4 -14.91 1.89 43.40
C LEU A 4 -14.69 1.01 42.13
N THR A 5 -15.49 -0.04 41.96
CA THR A 5 -15.52 -0.88 40.77
C THR A 5 -16.01 -0.16 39.52
N SER A 6 -16.96 0.78 39.65
CA SER A 6 -17.46 1.56 38.50
C SER A 6 -16.40 2.53 37.95
N LEU A 7 -15.59 3.11 38.84
CA LEU A 7 -14.44 3.97 38.49
C LEU A 7 -13.34 3.21 37.76
N ARG A 8 -12.99 2.00 38.21
CA ARG A 8 -12.01 1.14 37.51
C ARG A 8 -12.48 0.72 36.11
N LEU A 9 -13.76 0.40 35.96
CA LEU A 9 -14.35 0.05 34.65
C LEU A 9 -14.35 1.26 33.70
N ALA A 10 -14.76 2.45 34.18
CA ALA A 10 -14.75 3.67 33.39
C ALA A 10 -13.34 4.09 32.95
N PHE A 11 -12.34 3.96 33.84
CA PHE A 11 -10.94 4.23 33.53
C PHE A 11 -10.37 3.24 32.50
N ARG A 12 -10.70 1.94 32.64
CA ARG A 12 -10.30 0.93 31.64
C ARG A 12 -10.99 1.17 30.29
N LYS A 13 -12.25 1.60 30.30
CA LYS A 13 -13.02 1.97 29.09
C LYS A 13 -12.31 3.10 28.34
N SER A 14 -11.94 4.18 29.02
CA SER A 14 -11.32 5.37 28.43
C SER A 14 -9.89 5.14 27.91
N VAL A 15 -9.09 4.31 28.60
CA VAL A 15 -7.74 3.92 28.15
C VAL A 15 -7.81 3.10 26.86
N ASN A 16 -8.71 2.12 26.79
CA ASN A 16 -8.92 1.32 25.58
C ASN A 16 -9.37 2.20 24.41
N ASP A 17 -10.25 3.15 24.68
CA ASP A 17 -10.76 4.11 23.70
C ASP A 17 -9.66 5.00 23.10
N ARG A 18 -8.76 5.52 23.95
CA ARG A 18 -7.59 6.29 23.50
C ARG A 18 -6.64 5.44 22.67
N ARG A 19 -6.39 4.19 23.08
CA ARG A 19 -5.54 3.25 22.34
C ARG A 19 -6.10 2.91 20.96
N LEU A 20 -7.39 2.60 20.86
CA LEU A 20 -8.06 2.32 19.60
C LEU A 20 -8.06 3.53 18.66
N ARG A 21 -8.27 4.75 19.19
CA ARG A 21 -8.11 5.99 18.41
C ARG A 21 -6.67 6.23 17.95
N GLY A 22 -5.68 5.92 18.80
CA GLY A 22 -4.27 5.99 18.42
C GLY A 22 -3.94 5.05 17.28
N LEU A 23 -4.45 3.81 17.34
CA LEU A 23 -4.31 2.84 16.26
C LEU A 23 -4.97 3.31 14.97
N ALA A 24 -6.18 3.89 15.05
CA ALA A 24 -6.87 4.42 13.87
C ALA A 24 -6.01 5.48 13.16
N ARG A 25 -5.46 6.43 13.91
CA ARG A 25 -4.56 7.46 13.36
C ARG A 25 -3.29 6.89 12.75
N ALA A 26 -2.69 5.88 13.39
CA ALA A 26 -1.52 5.22 12.84
C ALA A 26 -1.83 4.53 11.51
N LEU A 27 -2.98 3.83 11.42
CA LEU A 27 -3.45 3.24 10.17
C LEU A 27 -3.76 4.30 9.13
N ASP A 28 -4.33 5.44 9.52
CA ASP A 28 -4.61 6.59 8.65
C ASP A 28 -3.34 7.14 7.99
N GLY A 29 -2.21 7.12 8.70
CA GLY A 29 -0.90 7.51 8.15
C GLY A 29 -0.30 6.52 7.13
N ILE A 30 -0.70 5.24 7.12
CA ILE A 30 -0.10 4.23 6.23
C ILE A 30 -0.67 4.28 4.80
N GLN A 31 -1.98 4.55 4.66
CA GLN A 31 -2.64 4.62 3.36
C GLN A 31 -1.99 5.59 2.36
N PRO A 32 -1.71 6.86 2.72
CA PRO A 32 -1.10 7.79 1.77
C PRO A 32 0.29 7.34 1.32
N GLU A 33 1.05 6.63 2.16
CA GLU A 33 2.35 6.07 1.78
C GLU A 33 2.20 4.93 0.77
N ILE A 34 1.23 4.02 0.96
CA ILE A 34 0.90 2.96 -0.01
C ILE A 34 0.47 3.57 -1.35
N GLU A 35 -0.36 4.61 -1.34
CA GLU A 35 -0.84 5.29 -2.53
C GLU A 35 0.29 6.02 -3.27
N LYS A 36 1.16 6.71 -2.53
CA LYS A 36 2.34 7.39 -3.05
C LYS A 36 3.29 6.41 -3.72
N GLU A 37 3.63 5.30 -3.06
CA GLU A 37 4.50 4.28 -3.65
C GLU A 37 3.86 3.64 -4.89
N SER A 38 2.55 3.32 -4.82
CA SER A 38 1.80 2.78 -5.96
C SER A 38 1.85 3.72 -7.17
N GLN A 39 1.72 5.02 -6.93
CA GLN A 39 1.78 6.03 -7.99
C GLN A 39 3.19 6.13 -8.59
N GLN A 40 4.22 6.10 -7.76
CA GLN A 40 5.62 6.07 -8.22
C GLN A 40 5.90 4.83 -9.08
N LEU A 41 5.41 3.65 -8.67
CA LEU A 41 5.56 2.42 -9.44
C LEU A 41 4.83 2.48 -10.77
N ARG A 42 3.60 3.02 -10.83
CA ARG A 42 2.88 3.21 -12.09
C ARG A 42 3.61 4.14 -13.05
N GLN A 43 4.18 5.23 -12.53
CA GLN A 43 5.00 6.14 -13.33
C GLN A 43 6.27 5.46 -13.84
N ALA A 44 6.96 4.70 -12.99
CA ALA A 44 8.13 3.92 -13.38
C ALA A 44 7.77 2.88 -14.47
N ARG A 45 6.65 2.17 -14.30
CA ARG A 45 6.13 1.21 -15.29
C ARG A 45 5.91 1.89 -16.64
N LYS A 46 5.29 3.07 -16.64
CA LYS A 46 5.08 3.85 -17.86
C LYS A 46 6.40 4.12 -18.58
N ARG A 47 7.41 4.63 -17.87
CA ARG A 47 8.74 4.90 -18.45
C ARG A 47 9.39 3.64 -19.02
N VAL A 48 9.31 2.51 -18.31
CA VAL A 48 9.87 1.24 -18.79
C VAL A 48 9.16 0.76 -20.05
N MET A 49 7.83 0.87 -20.13
CA MET A 49 7.07 0.54 -21.34
C MET A 49 7.43 1.46 -22.50
N ASP A 50 7.55 2.78 -22.26
CA ASP A 50 7.94 3.75 -23.29
C ASP A 50 9.36 3.42 -23.83
N CYS A 51 10.31 3.08 -22.95
CA CYS A 51 11.65 2.64 -23.35
C CYS A 51 11.67 1.31 -24.10
N ALA A 52 10.82 0.36 -23.71
CA ALA A 52 10.68 -0.93 -24.37
C ALA A 52 10.12 -0.76 -25.78
N ALA A 53 9.07 0.06 -25.94
CA ALA A 53 8.49 0.39 -27.24
C ALA A 53 9.52 1.02 -28.17
N PHE A 54 10.28 2.02 -27.69
CA PHE A 54 11.34 2.64 -28.49
C PHE A 54 12.44 1.65 -28.88
N SER A 55 12.87 0.78 -27.95
CA SER A 55 13.93 -0.19 -28.23
C SER A 55 13.46 -1.27 -29.22
N LEU A 56 12.17 -1.63 -29.17
CA LEU A 56 11.55 -2.55 -30.13
C LEU A 56 11.46 -1.93 -31.53
N GLU A 57 11.01 -0.68 -31.63
CA GLU A 57 10.95 0.07 -32.89
C GLU A 57 12.34 0.17 -33.55
N ALA A 58 13.40 0.44 -32.77
CA ALA A 58 14.77 0.46 -33.27
C ALA A 58 15.21 -0.91 -33.83
N MET A 59 14.85 -2.01 -33.16
CA MET A 59 15.12 -3.36 -33.66
C MET A 59 14.35 -3.65 -34.97
N GLU A 60 13.07 -3.26 -35.04
CA GLU A 60 12.24 -3.41 -36.25
C GLU A 60 12.80 -2.62 -37.44
N ASN A 61 13.46 -1.50 -37.18
CA ASN A 61 14.14 -0.67 -38.18
C ASN A 61 15.53 -1.18 -38.58
N GLY A 62 15.95 -2.35 -38.08
CA GLY A 62 17.22 -2.99 -38.44
C GLY A 62 18.43 -2.53 -37.62
N GLU A 63 18.23 -1.80 -36.52
CA GLU A 63 19.29 -1.44 -35.57
C GLU A 63 19.56 -2.56 -34.53
N GLU A 64 19.18 -3.79 -34.85
CA GLU A 64 19.25 -4.92 -33.93
C GLU A 64 20.72 -5.21 -33.52
N SER A 65 20.95 -5.20 -32.20
CA SER A 65 22.24 -5.55 -31.60
C SER A 65 22.03 -6.39 -30.34
N GLU A 66 23.00 -7.23 -29.99
CA GLU A 66 22.98 -8.02 -28.74
C GLU A 66 22.75 -7.13 -27.50
N SER A 67 23.27 -5.89 -27.54
CA SER A 67 23.05 -4.87 -26.51
C SER A 67 21.57 -4.48 -26.36
N MET A 68 20.83 -4.39 -27.47
CA MET A 68 19.40 -4.07 -27.46
C MET A 68 18.55 -5.23 -26.93
N SER A 69 18.88 -6.47 -27.30
CA SER A 69 18.23 -7.66 -26.72
C SER A 69 18.43 -7.72 -25.20
N ALA A 70 19.67 -7.52 -24.72
CA ALA A 70 19.96 -7.50 -23.29
C ALA A 70 19.23 -6.36 -22.56
N LYS A 71 19.05 -5.20 -23.21
CA LYS A 71 18.26 -4.08 -22.68
C LYS A 71 16.78 -4.45 -22.53
N LEU A 72 16.19 -5.12 -23.52
CA LEU A 72 14.80 -5.60 -23.42
C LEU A 72 14.63 -6.60 -22.28
N ASP A 73 15.58 -7.50 -22.06
CA ASP A 73 15.56 -8.45 -20.92
C ASP A 73 15.62 -7.75 -19.56
N VAL A 74 16.40 -6.66 -19.44
CA VAL A 74 16.42 -5.82 -18.24
C VAL A 74 15.05 -5.16 -18.04
N LEU A 75 14.49 -4.53 -19.08
CA LEU A 75 13.19 -3.87 -19.00
C LEU A 75 12.06 -4.85 -18.64
N ALA A 76 12.11 -6.08 -19.16
CA ALA A 76 11.17 -7.14 -18.81
C ALA A 76 11.24 -7.55 -17.33
N ARG A 77 12.46 -7.70 -16.79
CA ARG A 77 12.67 -7.99 -15.35
C ARG A 77 12.20 -6.84 -14.46
N ASP A 78 12.44 -5.60 -14.87
CA ASP A 78 11.98 -4.42 -14.14
C ASP A 78 10.45 -4.34 -14.13
N LEU A 79 9.78 -4.64 -15.25
CA LEU A 79 8.31 -4.73 -15.30
C LEU A 79 7.76 -5.82 -14.39
N ALA A 80 8.39 -7.00 -14.36
CA ALA A 80 7.96 -8.10 -13.50
C ALA A 80 8.08 -7.73 -12.01
N THR A 81 9.21 -7.11 -11.63
CA THR A 81 9.46 -6.64 -10.26
C THR A 81 8.46 -5.54 -9.85
N ASN A 82 8.25 -4.57 -10.74
CA ASN A 82 7.27 -3.50 -10.53
C ASN A 82 5.86 -4.05 -10.33
N ARG A 83 5.44 -5.01 -11.17
CA ARG A 83 4.13 -5.67 -11.07
C ARG A 83 3.99 -6.43 -9.76
N ALA A 84 4.99 -7.20 -9.36
CA ALA A 84 4.97 -7.93 -8.09
C ALA A 84 4.81 -6.98 -6.90
N ARG A 85 5.51 -5.84 -6.92
CA ARG A 85 5.38 -4.82 -5.87
C ARG A 85 4.01 -4.16 -5.86
N LEU A 86 3.44 -3.82 -7.02
CA LEU A 86 2.08 -3.28 -7.10
C LEU A 86 1.03 -4.24 -6.52
N LEU A 87 1.10 -5.52 -6.86
CA LEU A 87 0.19 -6.54 -6.30
C LEU A 87 0.31 -6.65 -4.78
N LEU A 88 1.53 -6.57 -4.24
CA LEU A 88 1.74 -6.56 -2.79
C LEU A 88 1.14 -5.32 -2.13
N LEU A 89 1.30 -4.13 -2.74
CA LEU A 89 0.69 -2.90 -2.23
C LEU A 89 -0.84 -2.95 -2.27
N GLU A 90 -1.43 -3.56 -3.30
CA GLU A 90 -2.88 -3.81 -3.37
C GLU A 90 -3.35 -4.72 -2.24
N GLN A 91 -2.63 -5.80 -1.95
CA GLN A 91 -2.93 -6.69 -0.81
C GLN A 91 -2.83 -5.95 0.52
N GLN A 92 -1.79 -5.13 0.70
CA GLN A 92 -1.61 -4.31 1.91
C GLN A 92 -2.75 -3.29 2.07
N SER A 93 -3.18 -2.64 0.99
CA SER A 93 -4.31 -1.71 0.97
C SER A 93 -5.62 -2.40 1.38
N LEU A 94 -5.91 -3.58 0.81
CA LEU A 94 -7.09 -4.37 1.17
C LEU A 94 -7.05 -4.81 2.64
N PHE A 95 -5.89 -5.23 3.12
CA PHE A 95 -5.70 -5.60 4.52
C PHE A 95 -5.91 -4.41 5.45
N LEU A 96 -5.33 -3.25 5.13
CA LEU A 96 -5.51 -2.01 5.88
C LEU A 96 -6.99 -1.60 5.94
N ALA A 97 -7.71 -1.68 4.82
CA ALA A 97 -9.15 -1.40 4.75
C ALA A 97 -9.96 -2.32 5.67
N LYS A 98 -9.66 -3.62 5.68
CA LYS A 98 -10.30 -4.59 6.58
C LYS A 98 -10.05 -4.27 8.06
N ILE A 99 -8.81 -3.93 8.43
CA ILE A 99 -8.48 -3.55 9.82
C ILE A 99 -9.23 -2.28 10.19
N ARG A 100 -9.23 -1.25 9.35
CA ARG A 100 -9.95 0.01 9.60
C ARG A 100 -11.44 -0.24 9.84
N ALA A 101 -12.08 -1.04 9.00
CA ALA A 101 -13.49 -1.40 9.18
C ALA A 101 -13.74 -2.19 10.47
N GLY A 102 -12.84 -3.10 10.85
CA GLY A 102 -12.89 -3.79 12.15
C GLY A 102 -12.77 -2.84 13.33
N LEU A 103 -11.81 -1.91 13.26
CA LEU A 103 -11.54 -0.93 14.31
C LEU A 103 -12.70 0.07 14.48
N GLN A 104 -13.29 0.53 13.38
CA GLN A 104 -14.47 1.39 13.41
C GLN A 104 -15.66 0.70 14.10
N ARG A 105 -15.90 -0.58 13.80
CA ARG A 105 -16.94 -1.37 14.49
C ARG A 105 -16.68 -1.46 16.00
N LEU A 106 -15.44 -1.74 16.41
CA LEU A 106 -15.06 -1.79 17.83
C LEU A 106 -15.27 -0.44 18.53
N LEU A 107 -14.89 0.66 17.88
CA LEU A 107 -15.08 2.02 18.40
C LEU A 107 -16.56 2.39 18.53
N GLN A 108 -17.40 1.95 17.59
CA GLN A 108 -18.86 2.16 17.65
C GLN A 108 -19.51 1.34 18.78
N SER A 109 -19.15 0.06 18.91
CA SER A 109 -19.66 -0.81 20.00
C SER A 109 -19.25 -0.33 21.39
N HIS A 110 -18.15 0.41 21.50
CA HIS A 110 -17.70 0.95 22.79
C HIS A 110 -18.40 2.25 23.18
N ARG A 111 -19.01 2.95 22.22
CA ARG A 111 -19.78 4.18 22.44
C ARG A 111 -21.26 3.93 22.75
N ALA A 112 -21.81 2.83 22.24
CA ALA A 112 -23.11 2.29 22.67
C ALA A 112 -23.04 1.79 24.14
#